data_AF-A0A1K1NX66-F1
#
_entry.id   AF-A0A1K1NX66-F1
#
_cell.length_a   1.000
_cell.length_b   1.000
_cell.length_c   1.000
_cell.angle_alpha   90.00
_cell.angle_beta   90.00
_cell.angle_gamma   90.00
#
_symmetry.space_group_name_H-M   'P 1'
#
loop_
_entity.id
_entity.type
_entity.pdbx_description
1 polymer ?
#
loop_
_entity_poly.entity_id
_entity_poly.type
_entity_poly.pdbx_seq_one_letter_code
_entity_poly.pdbx_strand_id
1 'polypeptide(L)'
;MKTNTIKRAFAALAVSAVALSASAITASAETAKGYTSTGKAAADFKGAALDLTQKTISLDEAKNVQTIVLAAKGDGTQFDSTGIHIKFDAGLELVQTEYMEEKVWAAPQTAVKTYEAVQDGTDGLFLTFANSTPKAATTAGLKLWAFDVKVKNPEAGKKYPIEIAYEDGDLFDLKGSADTEAIRDYAFSNVTQGYIEIVAPTTTTTTTTTTTTTTTTTTTTTTTPTSSKSGTTNTTSKTTAKPVSTTKPKDNSPKTGVPGAGIAVAGLAVAIGTAFVLRKKED
;
A
#
# COMPACT_ATOMS: atom_id res chain seq x y z
N MET A 1 -11.17 56.80 -19.52
CA MET A 1 -10.36 55.63 -19.09
C MET A 1 -11.25 54.64 -18.36
N LYS A 2 -11.32 53.38 -18.82
CA LYS A 2 -11.47 52.13 -18.05
C LYS A 2 -11.90 50.99 -19.00
N THR A 3 -10.91 50.23 -19.46
CA THR A 3 -11.09 48.98 -20.19
C THR A 3 -11.50 47.88 -19.21
N ASN A 4 -12.74 47.42 -19.28
CA ASN A 4 -13.19 46.23 -18.53
C ASN A 4 -12.91 44.95 -19.34
N THR A 5 -11.61 44.66 -19.49
CA THR A 5 -11.12 43.29 -19.63
C THR A 5 -11.51 42.49 -18.36
N ILE A 6 -11.39 41.16 -18.37
CA ILE A 6 -11.88 40.23 -17.31
C ILE A 6 -13.37 39.86 -17.46
N LYS A 7 -13.70 39.17 -18.55
CA LYS A 7 -14.72 38.11 -18.56
C LYS A 7 -14.18 36.91 -19.33
N ARG A 8 -14.34 35.70 -18.76
CA ARG A 8 -13.99 34.38 -19.34
C ARG A 8 -12.51 34.01 -19.36
N ALA A 9 -11.98 33.73 -18.17
CA ALA A 9 -10.98 32.69 -17.94
C ALA A 9 -11.44 31.82 -16.76
N PHE A 10 -10.88 30.62 -16.62
CA PHE A 10 -11.13 29.67 -15.52
C PHE A 10 -12.50 28.98 -15.47
N ALA A 11 -12.72 28.05 -16.39
CA ALA A 11 -13.68 26.95 -16.25
C ALA A 11 -13.04 25.63 -16.73
N ALA A 12 -12.01 25.17 -16.02
CA ALA A 12 -11.34 23.88 -16.21
C ALA A 12 -10.47 23.52 -15.00
N LEU A 13 -11.07 23.43 -13.80
CA LEU A 13 -10.38 22.79 -12.68
C LEU A 13 -10.61 21.29 -12.77
N ALA A 14 -9.68 20.58 -13.40
CA ALA A 14 -9.72 19.13 -13.44
C ALA A 14 -9.58 18.58 -12.03
N VAL A 15 -10.54 17.76 -11.58
CA VAL A 15 -10.41 16.98 -10.35
C VAL A 15 -9.39 15.88 -10.62
N SER A 16 -8.12 16.20 -10.35
CA SER A 16 -7.02 15.24 -10.39
C SER A 16 -7.22 14.22 -9.27
N ALA A 17 -7.71 13.04 -9.63
CA ALA A 17 -7.62 11.88 -8.76
C ALA A 17 -6.12 11.57 -8.56
N VAL A 18 -5.57 12.01 -7.43
CA VAL A 18 -4.23 11.61 -7.00
C VAL A 18 -4.34 10.14 -6.62
N ALA A 19 -3.98 9.27 -7.56
CA ALA A 19 -3.73 7.88 -7.24
C ALA A 19 -2.63 7.85 -6.17
N LEU A 20 -2.89 7.13 -5.07
CA LEU A 20 -1.88 6.82 -4.08
C LEU A 20 -0.79 5.99 -4.76
N SER A 21 0.25 6.66 -5.23
CA SER A 21 1.52 6.00 -5.55
C SER A 21 2.12 5.55 -4.23
N ALA A 22 1.74 4.35 -3.79
CA ALA A 22 2.58 3.58 -2.90
C ALA A 22 3.92 3.44 -3.62
N SER A 23 4.91 4.22 -3.17
CA SER A 23 6.27 4.10 -3.65
C SER A 23 6.71 2.68 -3.33
N ALA A 24 6.75 1.83 -4.35
CA ALA A 24 7.36 0.52 -4.23
C ALA A 24 8.86 0.75 -4.03
N ILE A 25 9.26 0.88 -2.75
CA ILE A 25 10.65 0.86 -2.35
C ILE A 25 11.11 -0.57 -2.66
N THR A 26 11.68 -0.76 -3.85
CA THR A 26 12.41 -1.97 -4.18
C THR A 26 13.61 -2.01 -3.25
N ALA A 27 13.49 -2.78 -2.17
CA ALA A 27 14.58 -2.96 -1.23
C ALA A 27 15.75 -3.63 -1.95
N SER A 28 16.89 -2.93 -1.98
CA SER A 28 18.17 -3.53 -2.32
C SER A 28 18.59 -4.46 -1.19
N ALA A 29 19.17 -5.61 -1.52
CA ALA A 29 19.91 -6.39 -0.55
C ALA A 29 21.17 -5.60 -0.13
N GLU A 30 21.42 -5.55 1.16
CA GLU A 30 22.53 -4.87 1.81
C GLU A 30 23.29 -5.86 2.71
N THR A 31 24.41 -5.45 3.30
CA THR A 31 25.15 -6.30 4.25
C THR A 31 24.51 -6.23 5.64
N ALA A 32 24.50 -7.34 6.38
CA ALA A 32 24.07 -7.39 7.78
C ALA A 32 24.87 -6.39 8.61
N LYS A 33 24.21 -5.74 9.58
CA LYS A 33 24.83 -4.69 10.38
C LYS A 33 25.97 -5.25 11.24
N GLY A 34 27.17 -4.71 11.07
CA GLY A 34 28.37 -5.22 11.73
C GLY A 34 29.09 -6.36 10.99
N TYR A 35 28.48 -6.95 9.95
CA TYR A 35 29.17 -7.94 9.12
C TYR A 35 30.17 -7.27 8.17
N THR A 36 31.31 -7.93 7.99
CA THR A 36 32.25 -7.64 6.89
C THR A 36 32.43 -8.94 6.13
N SER A 37 32.15 -8.93 4.81
CA SER A 37 32.27 -10.14 4.00
C SER A 37 33.67 -10.74 4.11
N THR A 38 33.68 -12.06 4.25
CA THR A 38 34.90 -12.88 4.35
C THR A 38 35.47 -13.25 2.98
N GLY A 39 34.78 -12.90 1.88
CA GLY A 39 35.17 -13.24 0.51
C GLY A 39 35.17 -14.74 0.22
N LYS A 40 34.35 -15.50 0.97
CA LYS A 40 34.18 -16.95 0.83
C LYS A 40 33.12 -17.28 -0.22
N ALA A 41 32.10 -16.44 -0.35
CA ALA A 41 31.21 -16.45 -1.50
C ALA A 41 31.95 -15.89 -2.73
N ALA A 42 32.13 -16.72 -3.75
CA ALA A 42 32.60 -16.25 -5.05
C ALA A 42 31.57 -15.28 -5.68
N ALA A 43 32.01 -14.38 -6.57
CA ALA A 43 31.13 -13.35 -7.14
C ALA A 43 29.93 -13.92 -7.93
N ASP A 44 30.09 -15.11 -8.51
CA ASP A 44 29.05 -15.85 -9.21
C ASP A 44 28.22 -16.75 -8.28
N PHE A 45 28.65 -17.02 -7.05
CA PHE A 45 27.94 -17.82 -6.05
C PHE A 45 26.51 -17.28 -5.79
N LYS A 46 25.55 -18.19 -5.60
CA LYS A 46 24.14 -17.86 -5.33
C LYS A 46 23.68 -18.65 -4.12
N GLY A 47 23.78 -18.02 -2.95
CA GLY A 47 23.30 -18.55 -1.69
C GLY A 47 21.86 -18.13 -1.38
N ALA A 48 21.46 -18.31 -0.12
CA ALA A 48 20.23 -17.76 0.41
C ALA A 48 20.50 -16.35 0.94
N ALA A 49 19.70 -15.37 0.52
CA ALA A 49 19.61 -14.05 1.13
C ALA A 49 18.64 -14.09 2.33
N LEU A 50 18.87 -13.24 3.33
CA LEU A 50 18.01 -13.11 4.50
C LEU A 50 17.06 -11.91 4.36
N ASP A 51 15.77 -12.14 4.54
CA ASP A 51 14.73 -11.13 4.33
C ASP A 51 13.91 -10.91 5.59
N LEU A 52 13.92 -9.67 6.11
CA LEU A 52 12.99 -9.20 7.12
C LEU A 52 11.78 -8.51 6.49
N THR A 53 10.66 -8.54 7.22
CA THR A 53 9.42 -7.90 6.76
C THR A 53 9.54 -6.37 6.75
N GLN A 54 9.13 -5.77 5.64
CA GLN A 54 8.96 -4.33 5.49
C GLN A 54 7.46 -4.01 5.49
N LYS A 55 7.03 -3.15 6.41
CA LYS A 55 5.64 -2.73 6.58
C LYS A 55 5.52 -1.22 6.42
N THR A 56 4.59 -0.79 5.59
CA THR A 56 4.14 0.60 5.50
C THR A 56 2.65 0.62 5.87
N ILE A 57 2.30 1.21 7.02
CA ILE A 57 0.99 1.10 7.68
C ILE A 57 0.44 2.46 8.10
N SER A 58 -0.86 2.56 8.38
CA SER A 58 -1.48 3.77 8.93
C SER A 58 -1.20 3.94 10.44
N LEU A 59 -1.44 5.17 10.93
CA LEU A 59 -1.32 5.50 12.36
C LEU A 59 -2.29 4.70 13.25
N ASP A 60 -3.44 4.28 12.71
CA ASP A 60 -4.41 3.46 13.45
C ASP A 60 -3.99 2.00 13.51
N GLU A 61 -3.44 1.45 12.43
CA GLU A 61 -2.88 0.09 12.41
C GLU A 61 -1.66 -0.04 13.33
N ALA A 62 -0.82 0.99 13.41
CA ALA A 62 0.37 1.04 14.27
C ALA A 62 0.09 0.93 15.78
N LYS A 63 -1.17 1.10 16.21
CA LYS A 63 -1.60 0.88 17.61
C LYS A 63 -1.71 -0.62 17.94
N ASN A 64 -1.87 -1.45 16.92
CA ASN A 64 -1.99 -2.90 17.03
C ASN A 64 -0.61 -3.57 16.94
N VAL A 65 -0.53 -4.80 17.44
CA VAL A 65 0.66 -5.65 17.33
C VAL A 65 0.95 -5.95 15.86
N GLN A 66 2.23 -5.94 15.50
CA GLN A 66 2.75 -6.13 14.16
C GLN A 66 3.67 -7.35 14.12
N THR A 67 3.21 -8.43 13.49
CA THR A 67 4.07 -9.58 13.21
C THR A 67 5.13 -9.21 12.17
N ILE A 68 6.37 -9.59 12.44
CA ILE A 68 7.54 -9.48 11.56
C ILE A 68 8.03 -10.90 11.31
N VAL A 69 8.30 -11.19 10.03
CA VAL A 69 8.80 -12.49 9.58
C VAL A 69 10.23 -12.32 9.08
N LEU A 70 11.10 -13.24 9.52
CA LEU A 70 12.42 -13.50 8.93
C LEU A 70 12.29 -14.69 7.96
N ALA A 71 12.78 -14.54 6.73
CA ALA A 71 12.75 -15.56 5.70
C ALA A 71 14.12 -15.73 5.00
N ALA A 72 14.37 -16.91 4.44
CA ALA A 72 15.51 -17.19 3.57
C ALA A 72 15.06 -17.28 2.11
N LYS A 73 15.52 -16.34 1.27
CA LYS A 73 15.25 -16.30 -0.18
C LYS A 73 16.42 -16.87 -0.98
N GLY A 74 16.16 -17.81 -1.86
CA GLY A 74 17.21 -18.42 -2.70
C GLY A 74 16.64 -19.50 -3.61
N ASP A 75 17.44 -20.00 -4.54
CA ASP A 75 17.00 -21.04 -5.48
C ASP A 75 17.50 -22.42 -5.01
N GLY A 76 16.86 -22.94 -3.96
CA GLY A 76 17.15 -24.26 -3.41
C GLY A 76 18.40 -24.36 -2.52
N THR A 77 19.12 -23.27 -2.25
CA THR A 77 20.29 -23.26 -1.36
C THR A 77 19.96 -23.91 -0.02
N GLN A 78 20.74 -24.91 0.38
CA GLN A 78 20.48 -25.68 1.60
C GLN A 78 21.19 -25.11 2.82
N PHE A 79 20.54 -25.24 3.98
CA PHE A 79 21.04 -24.90 5.30
C PHE A 79 20.32 -25.76 6.34
N ASP A 80 20.99 -26.11 7.44
CA ASP A 80 20.39 -26.88 8.54
C ASP A 80 20.49 -26.20 9.90
N SER A 81 21.39 -25.22 10.05
CA SER A 81 21.72 -24.58 11.32
C SER A 81 21.80 -23.07 11.16
N THR A 82 21.17 -22.31 12.06
CA THR A 82 21.25 -20.84 12.07
C THR A 82 21.46 -20.30 13.48
N GLY A 83 22.13 -19.15 13.58
CA GLY A 83 22.17 -18.25 14.74
C GLY A 83 22.19 -16.84 14.18
N ILE A 84 21.17 -16.05 14.50
CA ILE A 84 20.94 -14.75 13.85
C ILE A 84 20.47 -13.76 14.91
N HIS A 85 21.21 -12.66 15.08
CA HIS A 85 20.77 -11.52 15.88
C HIS A 85 19.88 -10.58 15.05
N ILE A 86 18.74 -10.20 15.61
CA ILE A 86 17.90 -9.11 15.11
C ILE A 86 17.91 -8.01 16.18
N LYS A 87 18.19 -6.78 15.76
CA LYS A 87 18.01 -5.56 16.57
C LYS A 87 16.83 -4.76 16.02
N PHE A 88 16.10 -4.05 16.87
CA PHE A 88 14.94 -3.24 16.48
C PHE A 88 14.97 -1.86 17.13
N ASP A 89 14.37 -0.87 16.48
CA ASP A 89 14.31 0.51 16.97
C ASP A 89 13.75 0.58 18.41
N ALA A 90 14.33 1.44 19.25
CA ALA A 90 13.93 1.59 20.65
C ALA A 90 12.46 2.03 20.84
N GLY A 91 11.82 2.60 19.81
CA GLY A 91 10.40 2.88 19.74
C GLY A 91 9.49 1.65 19.53
N LEU A 92 10.07 0.48 19.28
CA LEU A 92 9.41 -0.82 19.22
C LEU A 92 9.54 -1.57 20.56
N GLU A 93 8.53 -2.38 20.87
CA GLU A 93 8.45 -3.27 22.02
C GLU A 93 8.22 -4.70 21.51
N LEU A 94 9.02 -5.66 21.96
CA LEU A 94 8.84 -7.07 21.62
C LEU A 94 7.68 -7.66 22.44
N VAL A 95 6.79 -8.40 21.79
CA VAL A 95 5.58 -8.98 22.38
C VAL A 95 5.70 -10.50 22.35
N GLN A 96 5.51 -11.14 23.51
CA GLN A 96 5.43 -12.60 23.56
C GLN A 96 4.17 -13.09 22.84
N THR A 97 4.34 -14.10 22.00
CA THR A 97 3.27 -14.78 21.27
C THR A 97 3.08 -16.20 21.83
N GLU A 98 1.92 -16.80 21.64
CA GLU A 98 1.63 -18.16 22.10
C GLU A 98 1.95 -19.17 20.99
N TYR A 99 2.84 -20.12 21.29
CA TYR A 99 3.25 -21.18 20.37
C TYR A 99 3.31 -22.51 21.12
N MET A 100 2.52 -23.48 20.65
CA MET A 100 2.41 -24.81 21.30
C MET A 100 2.10 -24.73 22.81
N GLU A 101 1.17 -23.84 23.19
CA GLU A 101 0.73 -23.56 24.58
C GLU A 101 1.80 -22.87 25.46
N GLU A 102 2.97 -22.54 24.91
CA GLU A 102 4.03 -21.79 25.60
C GLU A 102 4.15 -20.34 25.10
N LYS A 103 4.61 -19.43 25.96
CA LYS A 103 4.91 -18.04 25.58
C LYS A 103 6.34 -17.93 25.06
N VAL A 104 6.47 -17.56 23.80
CA VAL A 104 7.76 -17.43 23.11
C VAL A 104 7.97 -16.01 22.58
N TRP A 105 9.23 -15.60 22.46
CA TRP A 105 9.60 -14.32 21.85
C TRP A 105 9.54 -14.37 20.31
N ALA A 106 9.72 -15.55 19.72
CA ALA A 106 9.45 -15.83 18.32
C ALA A 106 9.00 -17.28 18.13
N ALA A 107 8.13 -17.50 17.16
CA ALA A 107 7.67 -18.81 16.75
C ALA A 107 8.38 -19.26 15.45
N PRO A 108 8.94 -20.48 15.37
CA PRO A 108 9.48 -20.99 14.12
C PRO A 108 8.35 -21.19 13.09
N GLN A 109 8.59 -20.75 11.85
CA GLN A 109 7.62 -20.77 10.75
C GLN A 109 7.85 -21.94 9.77
N THR A 110 8.87 -22.75 10.02
CA THR A 110 9.14 -24.00 9.33
C THR A 110 9.39 -25.09 10.38
N ALA A 111 9.02 -26.34 10.08
CA ALA A 111 9.13 -27.43 11.04
C ALA A 111 10.61 -27.76 11.31
N VAL A 112 11.15 -27.30 12.44
CA VAL A 112 12.55 -27.49 12.84
C VAL A 112 12.66 -28.41 14.06
N LYS A 113 13.80 -29.10 14.21
CA LYS A 113 13.99 -30.13 15.24
C LYS A 113 14.30 -29.57 16.63
N THR A 114 15.21 -28.60 16.68
CA THR A 114 15.61 -27.90 17.90
C THR A 114 15.72 -26.43 17.56
N TYR A 115 15.14 -25.56 18.38
CA TYR A 115 15.09 -24.13 18.15
C TYR A 115 15.02 -23.38 19.47
N GLU A 116 15.51 -22.14 19.48
CA GLU A 116 15.45 -21.24 20.62
C GLU A 116 15.33 -19.79 20.13
N ALA A 117 14.54 -18.99 20.85
CA ALA A 117 14.34 -17.58 20.58
C ALA A 117 14.50 -16.81 21.89
N VAL A 118 15.66 -16.18 22.07
CA VAL A 118 16.08 -15.56 23.32
C VAL A 118 16.09 -14.04 23.14
N GLN A 119 15.40 -13.32 24.04
CA GLN A 119 15.47 -11.86 24.05
C GLN A 119 16.91 -11.42 24.37
N ASP A 120 17.44 -10.55 23.54
CA ASP A 120 18.80 -10.05 23.63
C ASP A 120 18.78 -8.54 23.94
N GLY A 121 19.11 -8.20 25.17
CA GLY A 121 18.97 -6.83 25.68
C GLY A 121 17.52 -6.34 25.71
N THR A 122 17.33 -5.05 25.45
CA THR A 122 16.00 -4.40 25.45
C THR A 122 15.39 -4.24 24.05
N ASP A 123 16.23 -4.38 23.04
CA ASP A 123 16.07 -3.93 21.67
C ASP A 123 16.58 -4.98 20.67
N GLY A 124 16.75 -6.24 21.12
CA GLY A 124 17.23 -7.34 20.30
C GLY A 124 16.61 -8.70 20.63
N LEU A 125 16.88 -9.64 19.73
CA LEU A 125 16.37 -11.01 19.72
C LEU A 125 17.38 -11.91 19.01
N PHE A 126 17.87 -12.94 19.68
CA PHE A 126 18.68 -13.99 19.08
C PHE A 126 17.81 -15.18 18.68
N LEU A 127 17.92 -15.59 17.41
CA LEU A 127 17.12 -16.67 16.82
C LEU A 127 18.03 -17.80 16.32
N THR A 128 17.87 -18.99 16.90
CA THR A 128 18.66 -20.16 16.51
C THR A 128 17.81 -21.41 16.29
N PHE A 129 18.15 -22.18 15.26
CA PHE A 129 17.67 -23.56 15.14
C PHE A 129 18.75 -24.46 14.58
N ALA A 130 18.57 -25.77 14.79
CA ALA A 130 19.34 -26.81 14.12
C ALA A 130 18.43 -27.96 13.66
N ASN A 131 18.81 -28.61 12.55
CA ASN A 131 18.08 -29.71 11.94
C ASN A 131 19.01 -30.88 11.57
N SER A 132 18.45 -32.10 11.54
CA SER A 132 19.13 -33.27 10.97
C SER A 132 18.90 -33.41 9.45
N THR A 133 17.92 -32.70 8.91
CA THR A 133 17.59 -32.69 7.48
C THR A 133 17.61 -31.23 7.03
N PRO A 134 18.46 -30.86 6.04
CA PRO A 134 18.54 -29.49 5.57
C PRO A 134 17.19 -28.94 5.09
N LYS A 135 16.99 -27.65 5.35
CA LYS A 135 15.97 -26.82 4.69
C LYS A 135 16.57 -26.26 3.41
N ALA A 136 15.71 -25.94 2.45
CA ALA A 136 16.09 -25.29 1.21
C ALA A 136 15.44 -23.91 1.15
N ALA A 137 16.21 -22.87 0.82
CA ALA A 137 15.68 -21.56 0.54
C ALA A 137 14.78 -21.61 -0.70
N THR A 138 13.77 -20.75 -0.75
CA THR A 138 12.83 -20.67 -1.89
C THR A 138 12.84 -19.28 -2.48
N THR A 139 12.52 -19.16 -3.77
CA THR A 139 12.48 -17.87 -4.47
C THR A 139 11.41 -16.92 -3.91
N ALA A 140 10.34 -17.47 -3.30
CA ALA A 140 9.33 -16.73 -2.56
C ALA A 140 9.76 -16.33 -1.13
N GLY A 141 10.80 -16.97 -0.58
CA GLY A 141 11.25 -16.84 0.80
C GLY A 141 10.70 -17.95 1.68
N LEU A 142 11.56 -18.85 2.15
CA LEU A 142 11.20 -19.80 3.20
C LEU A 142 11.13 -19.06 4.53
N LYS A 143 9.93 -18.91 5.09
CA LYS A 143 9.75 -18.31 6.42
C LYS A 143 10.47 -19.16 7.47
N LEU A 144 11.37 -18.55 8.23
CA LEU A 144 12.13 -19.19 9.29
C LEU A 144 11.49 -18.92 10.65
N TRP A 145 11.17 -17.65 10.90
CA TRP A 145 10.69 -17.16 12.19
C TRP A 145 9.63 -16.08 12.02
N ALA A 146 8.72 -15.99 12.98
CA ALA A 146 7.81 -14.87 13.15
C ALA A 146 7.90 -14.39 14.61
N PHE A 147 8.00 -13.09 14.81
CA PHE A 147 7.97 -12.44 16.11
C PHE A 147 7.06 -11.21 16.05
N ASP A 148 6.45 -10.88 17.18
CA ASP A 148 5.46 -9.82 17.27
C ASP A 148 6.08 -8.59 17.94
N VAL A 149 5.94 -7.42 17.31
CA VAL A 149 6.37 -6.14 17.89
C VAL A 149 5.21 -5.15 17.97
N LYS A 150 5.27 -4.21 18.92
CA LYS A 150 4.32 -3.11 19.06
C LYS A 150 5.07 -1.78 19.00
N VAL A 151 4.50 -0.80 18.30
CA VAL A 151 5.03 0.57 18.34
C VAL A 151 4.59 1.23 19.65
N LYS A 152 5.55 1.63 20.49
CA LYS A 152 5.30 2.21 21.83
C LYS A 152 4.51 3.52 21.73
N ASN A 153 5.02 4.44 20.91
CA ASN A 153 4.41 5.74 20.61
C ASN A 153 4.31 5.90 19.08
N PRO A 154 3.16 5.53 18.46
CA PRO A 154 2.95 5.69 17.03
C PRO A 154 2.96 7.15 16.60
N GLU A 155 3.82 7.50 15.64
CA GLU A 155 3.93 8.85 15.07
C GLU A 155 3.85 8.78 13.53
N ALA A 156 2.98 9.59 12.94
CA ALA A 156 2.80 9.64 11.48
C ALA A 156 4.05 10.23 10.78
N GLY A 157 4.50 9.58 9.70
CA GLY A 157 5.72 9.91 8.97
C GLY A 157 7.00 9.28 9.55
N LYS A 158 6.90 8.48 10.63
CA LYS A 158 8.06 7.88 11.30
C LYS A 158 8.32 6.45 10.83
N LYS A 159 9.61 6.11 10.66
CA LYS A 159 10.10 4.79 10.29
C LYS A 159 10.91 4.20 11.43
N TYR A 160 10.58 2.96 11.80
CA TYR A 160 11.18 2.17 12.87
C TYR A 160 11.95 1.02 12.22
N PRO A 161 13.29 1.09 12.09
CA PRO A 161 14.09 0.02 11.49
C PRO A 161 14.07 -1.27 12.33
N ILE A 162 14.23 -2.40 11.64
CA ILE A 162 14.43 -3.72 12.21
C ILE A 162 15.56 -4.37 11.41
N GLU A 163 16.69 -4.62 12.05
CA GLU A 163 17.96 -4.90 11.39
C GLU A 163 18.45 -6.30 11.78
N ILE A 164 18.83 -7.12 10.81
CA ILE A 164 19.74 -8.24 11.05
C ILE A 164 21.10 -7.65 11.34
N ALA A 165 21.59 -7.91 12.54
CA ALA A 165 22.96 -7.67 12.95
C ALA A 165 23.75 -8.99 12.87
N TYR A 166 25.06 -8.88 12.68
CA TYR A 166 25.98 -10.01 12.82
C TYR A 166 26.82 -9.80 14.07
N GLU A 167 26.81 -10.79 14.94
CA GLU A 167 27.72 -10.91 16.08
C GLU A 167 28.64 -12.13 15.92
N ASP A 168 29.76 -12.15 16.63
CA ASP A 168 30.72 -13.27 16.50
C ASP A 168 30.10 -14.58 17.01
N GLY A 169 30.12 -15.62 16.16
CA GLY A 169 29.41 -16.87 16.39
C GLY A 169 28.02 -16.97 15.73
N ASP A 170 27.54 -15.96 15.01
CA ASP A 170 26.34 -16.07 14.17
C ASP A 170 26.57 -17.05 12.99
N LEU A 171 25.52 -17.81 12.65
CA LEU A 171 25.57 -18.95 11.73
C LEU A 171 24.46 -18.88 10.68
N PHE A 172 24.80 -19.31 9.46
CA PHE A 172 23.82 -19.66 8.44
C PHE A 172 24.43 -20.79 7.59
N ASP A 173 24.36 -22.01 8.14
CA ASP A 173 25.30 -23.08 7.84
C ASP A 173 24.60 -24.35 7.34
N LEU A 174 25.36 -25.18 6.61
CA LEU A 174 24.96 -26.50 6.11
C LEU A 174 25.98 -27.54 6.56
N LYS A 175 25.67 -28.29 7.62
CA LYS A 175 26.62 -29.20 8.27
C LYS A 175 27.24 -30.20 7.29
N GLY A 176 28.57 -30.16 7.21
CA GLY A 176 29.36 -31.07 6.38
C GLY A 176 29.47 -30.67 4.91
N SER A 177 28.93 -29.52 4.50
CA SER A 177 29.20 -28.94 3.19
C SER A 177 30.56 -28.25 3.14
N ALA A 178 31.28 -28.40 2.03
CA ALA A 178 32.47 -27.59 1.74
C ALA A 178 32.11 -26.11 1.53
N ASP A 179 30.88 -25.82 1.11
CA ASP A 179 30.40 -24.47 0.80
C ASP A 179 29.86 -23.73 2.03
N THR A 180 29.90 -24.32 3.24
CA THR A 180 29.31 -23.74 4.47
C THR A 180 29.72 -22.28 4.69
N GLU A 181 31.01 -21.99 4.56
CA GLU A 181 31.56 -20.64 4.70
C GLU A 181 31.03 -19.67 3.63
N ALA A 182 30.83 -20.15 2.40
CA ALA A 182 30.29 -19.36 1.28
C ALA A 182 28.78 -19.14 1.42
N ILE A 183 28.04 -20.13 1.93
CA ILE A 183 26.61 -20.03 2.24
C ILE A 183 26.40 -18.97 3.32
N ARG A 184 27.19 -19.00 4.41
CA ARG A 184 27.14 -18.02 5.50
C ARG A 184 27.54 -16.62 5.05
N ASP A 185 28.68 -16.50 4.36
CA ASP A 185 29.17 -15.23 3.82
C ASP A 185 28.18 -14.58 2.85
N TYR A 186 27.55 -15.37 1.97
CA TYR A 186 26.50 -14.87 1.09
C TYR A 186 25.27 -14.40 1.87
N ALA A 187 24.81 -15.16 2.87
CA ALA A 187 23.61 -14.84 3.65
C ALA A 187 23.74 -13.53 4.42
N PHE A 188 24.85 -13.32 5.13
CA PHE A 188 25.10 -12.07 5.86
C PHE A 188 25.57 -10.92 4.94
N SER A 189 26.02 -11.19 3.72
CA SER A 189 26.29 -10.15 2.71
C SER A 189 25.05 -9.72 1.91
N ASN A 190 23.97 -10.51 1.91
CA ASN A 190 22.74 -10.28 1.13
C ASN A 190 21.51 -10.31 2.05
N VAL A 191 21.25 -9.18 2.68
CA VAL A 191 20.16 -8.98 3.65
C VAL A 191 19.19 -7.90 3.17
N THR A 192 17.91 -8.22 3.12
CA THR A 192 16.83 -7.22 3.06
C THR A 192 16.45 -6.82 4.48
N GLN A 193 16.91 -5.66 4.94
CA GLN A 193 16.58 -5.15 6.27
C GLN A 193 15.08 -4.80 6.40
N GLY A 194 14.53 -4.97 7.60
CA GLY A 194 13.11 -4.78 7.90
C GLY A 194 12.79 -3.37 8.40
N TYR A 195 11.50 -3.03 8.42
CA TYR A 195 11.01 -1.82 9.07
C TYR A 195 9.50 -1.83 9.30
N ILE A 196 9.04 -0.97 10.21
CA ILE A 196 7.67 -0.48 10.25
C ILE A 196 7.70 1.02 9.96
N GLU A 197 7.01 1.46 8.91
CA GLU A 197 6.85 2.86 8.52
C GLU A 197 5.39 3.25 8.70
N ILE A 198 5.14 4.32 9.43
CA ILE A 198 3.80 4.86 9.64
C ILE A 198 3.59 5.99 8.65
N VAL A 199 2.65 5.86 7.71
CA VAL A 199 2.37 6.92 6.74
C VAL A 199 1.67 8.10 7.40
N ALA A 200 2.05 9.31 6.99
CA ALA A 200 1.27 10.50 7.33
C ALA A 200 -0.09 10.47 6.61
N PRO A 201 -1.20 10.85 7.28
CA PRO A 201 -2.48 10.97 6.61
C PRO A 201 -2.40 12.04 5.53
N THR A 202 -2.77 11.71 4.29
CA THR A 202 -2.85 12.70 3.21
C THR A 202 -3.98 13.67 3.49
N THR A 203 -3.66 14.91 3.85
CA THR A 203 -4.64 15.97 4.11
C THR A 203 -5.31 16.38 2.79
N THR A 204 -6.42 15.74 2.44
CA THR A 204 -7.22 16.12 1.29
C THR A 204 -7.94 17.44 1.58
N THR A 205 -7.33 18.55 1.18
CA THR A 205 -7.95 19.88 1.25
C THR A 205 -9.09 19.97 0.24
N THR A 206 -10.31 19.65 0.69
CA THR A 206 -11.53 19.88 -0.10
C THR A 206 -11.80 21.38 -0.18
N THR A 207 -11.37 22.02 -1.27
CA THR A 207 -11.71 23.42 -1.56
C THR A 207 -13.18 23.53 -1.94
N THR A 208 -14.04 23.88 -0.98
CA THR A 208 -15.45 24.18 -1.23
C THR A 208 -15.58 25.51 -2.00
N THR A 209 -15.72 25.44 -3.32
CA THR A 209 -16.00 26.61 -4.15
C THR A 209 -17.47 27.02 -4.00
N THR A 210 -17.73 28.07 -3.21
CA THR A 210 -19.07 28.67 -3.09
C THR A 210 -19.43 29.46 -4.34
N THR A 211 -20.32 28.94 -5.17
CA THR A 211 -20.86 29.66 -6.35
C THR A 211 -21.93 30.67 -5.93
N THR A 212 -21.60 31.96 -5.96
CA THR A 212 -22.58 33.03 -5.75
C THR A 212 -23.40 33.27 -7.02
N THR A 213 -24.66 32.86 -7.01
CA THR A 213 -25.60 33.13 -8.12
C THR A 213 -26.20 34.53 -7.99
N THR A 214 -25.78 35.46 -8.85
CA THR A 214 -26.41 36.80 -8.94
C THR A 214 -27.67 36.74 -9.81
N THR A 215 -28.84 36.90 -9.20
CA THR A 215 -30.12 37.01 -9.91
C THR A 215 -30.28 38.40 -10.52
N THR A 216 -30.25 38.50 -11.84
CA THR A 216 -30.55 39.75 -12.57
C THR A 216 -32.02 39.79 -12.97
N THR A 217 -32.79 40.71 -12.39
CA THR A 217 -34.18 40.96 -12.79
C THR A 217 -34.22 41.82 -14.04
N THR A 218 -34.77 41.28 -15.14
CA THR A 218 -34.98 42.01 -16.40
C THR A 218 -36.43 42.48 -16.51
N THR A 219 -36.66 43.79 -16.56
CA THR A 219 -37.99 44.36 -16.82
C THR A 219 -38.25 44.46 -18.31
N THR A 220 -39.29 43.79 -18.81
CA THR A 220 -39.69 43.83 -20.23
C THR A 220 -40.82 44.84 -20.43
N THR A 221 -40.58 45.87 -21.23
CA THR A 221 -41.61 46.84 -21.65
C THR A 221 -42.19 46.43 -23.00
N THR A 222 -43.50 46.19 -23.06
CA THR A 222 -44.20 45.81 -24.30
C THR A 222 -44.75 47.05 -25.02
N THR A 223 -44.40 47.24 -26.29
CA THR A 223 -45.00 48.26 -27.17
C THR A 223 -45.72 47.59 -28.35
N THR A 224 -46.96 48.00 -28.60
CA THR A 224 -47.84 47.41 -29.62
C THR A 224 -47.69 48.12 -30.97
N PRO A 225 -47.29 47.44 -32.06
CA PRO A 225 -47.31 48.04 -33.40
C PRO A 225 -48.67 47.86 -34.08
N THR A 226 -49.12 48.90 -34.77
CA THR A 226 -50.36 48.92 -35.58
C THR A 226 -50.14 48.32 -36.98
N SER A 227 -51.18 47.67 -37.51
CA SER A 227 -51.18 47.01 -38.82
C SER A 227 -51.45 47.98 -39.97
N SER A 228 -50.71 47.82 -41.08
CA SER A 228 -51.08 48.34 -42.40
C SER A 228 -50.87 47.26 -43.47
N LYS A 229 -51.58 47.39 -44.60
CA LYS A 229 -52.00 46.30 -45.49
C LYS A 229 -51.36 46.41 -46.89
N SER A 230 -51.32 45.28 -47.60
CA SER A 230 -51.18 45.11 -49.07
C SER A 230 -49.78 44.81 -49.62
N GLY A 231 -49.71 44.00 -50.69
CA GLY A 231 -48.49 43.76 -51.47
C GLY A 231 -48.31 42.32 -51.99
N THR A 232 -48.97 41.96 -53.09
CA THR A 232 -48.88 40.65 -53.78
C THR A 232 -47.60 40.54 -54.63
N THR A 233 -47.04 39.31 -54.82
CA THR A 233 -46.77 38.65 -56.15
C THR A 233 -45.62 37.62 -56.15
N ASN A 234 -45.83 36.57 -56.97
CA ASN A 234 -45.04 35.36 -57.22
C ASN A 234 -43.56 35.51 -57.66
N THR A 235 -42.77 34.45 -57.47
CA THR A 235 -42.05 33.64 -58.51
C THR A 235 -41.33 32.45 -57.81
N THR A 236 -41.64 31.17 -58.09
CA THR A 236 -40.96 30.23 -59.04
C THR A 236 -39.44 30.41 -59.12
N SER A 237 -38.55 29.40 -58.99
CA SER A 237 -38.66 27.92 -59.07
C SER A 237 -37.36 27.29 -58.47
N LYS A 238 -37.01 25.98 -58.46
CA LYS A 238 -37.47 24.74 -59.15
C LYS A 238 -37.02 23.46 -58.36
N THR A 239 -37.69 22.31 -58.58
CA THR A 239 -37.25 20.88 -58.70
C THR A 239 -35.86 20.39 -58.21
N THR A 240 -35.57 19.15 -57.76
CA THR A 240 -36.24 17.82 -57.47
C THR A 240 -35.14 16.92 -56.82
N ALA A 241 -35.32 15.73 -56.22
CA ALA A 241 -36.31 14.63 -56.25
C ALA A 241 -36.34 13.94 -54.85
N LYS A 242 -37.47 13.47 -54.28
CA LYS A 242 -38.35 12.31 -54.59
C LYS A 242 -37.85 10.97 -53.94
N PRO A 243 -38.72 9.97 -53.61
CA PRO A 243 -39.43 9.90 -52.31
C PRO A 243 -39.66 8.46 -51.74
N VAL A 244 -40.63 8.33 -50.80
CA VAL A 244 -41.51 7.14 -50.53
C VAL A 244 -40.84 5.96 -49.77
N SER A 245 -41.17 5.67 -48.49
CA SER A 245 -42.39 5.00 -47.94
C SER A 245 -42.09 3.51 -47.63
N THR A 246 -42.65 2.76 -46.66
CA THR A 246 -43.90 2.89 -45.87
C THR A 246 -43.79 2.06 -44.56
N THR A 247 -44.86 2.10 -43.73
CA THR A 247 -45.32 1.06 -42.77
C THR A 247 -44.60 0.80 -41.43
N LYS A 248 -45.41 0.81 -40.37
CA LYS A 248 -45.28 0.26 -38.99
C LYS A 248 -46.36 -0.87 -38.91
N PRO A 249 -46.22 -2.02 -38.18
CA PRO A 249 -45.96 -2.07 -36.73
C PRO A 249 -45.23 -3.30 -36.10
N LYS A 250 -44.93 -3.16 -34.80
CA LYS A 250 -44.74 -4.18 -33.74
C LYS A 250 -43.73 -5.33 -33.97
N ASP A 251 -42.73 -5.45 -33.09
CA ASP A 251 -42.76 -6.49 -32.04
C ASP A 251 -41.78 -6.22 -30.86
N ASN A 252 -41.78 -7.11 -29.87
CA ASN A 252 -41.17 -6.97 -28.54
C ASN A 252 -39.65 -7.25 -28.41
N SER A 253 -39.12 -6.85 -27.25
CA SER A 253 -37.89 -7.32 -26.58
C SER A 253 -36.52 -6.77 -27.05
N PRO A 254 -35.84 -5.94 -26.23
CA PRO A 254 -34.45 -5.57 -26.46
C PRO A 254 -33.49 -6.70 -26.04
N LYS A 255 -32.62 -7.15 -26.95
CA LYS A 255 -31.40 -7.88 -26.59
C LYS A 255 -30.31 -6.88 -26.20
N THR A 256 -30.07 -6.68 -24.91
CA THR A 256 -28.85 -6.04 -24.41
C THR A 256 -27.80 -7.10 -24.12
N GLY A 257 -26.79 -7.20 -24.99
CA GLY A 257 -25.62 -8.05 -24.71
C GLY A 257 -24.76 -7.45 -23.59
N VAL A 258 -24.31 -8.29 -22.67
CA VAL A 258 -23.32 -7.94 -21.65
C VAL A 258 -21.93 -7.99 -22.28
N PRO A 259 -21.06 -7.01 -21.99
CA PRO A 259 -19.82 -7.37 -21.30
C PRO A 259 -19.33 -6.30 -20.31
N GLY A 260 -19.07 -6.68 -19.05
CA GLY A 260 -18.55 -5.76 -18.04
C GLY A 260 -18.75 -6.23 -16.60
N ALA A 261 -18.23 -7.40 -16.25
CA ALA A 261 -18.32 -7.94 -14.89
C ALA A 261 -17.35 -7.22 -13.93
N GLY A 262 -17.75 -6.06 -13.41
CA GLY A 262 -17.13 -5.44 -12.24
C GLY A 262 -17.76 -5.96 -10.96
N ILE A 263 -16.99 -6.65 -10.11
CA ILE A 263 -17.48 -7.19 -8.83
C ILE A 263 -17.78 -6.04 -7.87
N ALA A 264 -19.01 -5.96 -7.38
CA ALA A 264 -19.37 -5.09 -6.28
C ALA A 264 -18.96 -5.73 -4.94
N VAL A 265 -17.96 -5.17 -4.26
CA VAL A 265 -17.69 -5.48 -2.85
C VAL A 265 -18.44 -4.46 -1.99
N ALA A 266 -19.46 -4.93 -1.28
CA ALA A 266 -20.17 -4.13 -0.30
C ALA A 266 -19.35 -4.07 1.01
N GLY A 267 -18.95 -2.85 1.42
CA GLY A 267 -18.33 -2.57 2.71
C GLY A 267 -19.28 -1.76 3.60
N LEU A 268 -19.84 -2.39 4.63
CA LEU A 268 -20.83 -1.80 5.53
C LEU A 268 -20.19 -0.75 6.47
N ALA A 269 -20.52 0.52 6.30
CA ALA A 269 -20.08 1.59 7.20
C ALA A 269 -21.00 1.70 8.43
N VAL A 270 -20.47 1.38 9.61
CA VAL A 270 -21.17 1.61 10.90
C VAL A 270 -20.88 3.03 11.38
N ALA A 271 -21.90 3.90 11.33
CA ALA A 271 -21.82 5.25 11.88
C ALA A 271 -22.19 5.26 13.38
N ILE A 272 -21.20 5.47 14.25
CA ILE A 272 -21.44 5.70 15.68
C ILE A 272 -21.56 7.21 15.91
N GLY A 273 -22.78 7.69 16.13
CA GLY A 273 -23.04 9.11 16.37
C GLY A 273 -22.84 9.51 17.83
N THR A 274 -21.86 10.37 18.12
CA THR A 274 -21.75 11.08 19.40
C THR A 274 -22.42 12.45 19.29
N ALA A 275 -23.55 12.63 19.99
CA ALA A 275 -24.30 13.88 19.97
C ALA A 275 -23.56 14.97 20.78
N PHE A 276 -23.24 16.09 20.12
CA PHE A 276 -22.64 17.26 20.78
C PHE A 276 -23.75 18.17 21.33
N VAL A 277 -23.91 18.22 22.66
CA VAL A 277 -24.89 19.10 23.31
C VAL A 277 -24.35 20.53 23.38
N LEU A 278 -24.81 21.39 22.46
CA LEU A 278 -24.64 22.84 22.57
C LEU A 278 -25.51 23.39 23.69
N ARG A 279 -24.91 23.73 24.83
CA ARG A 279 -25.60 24.42 25.92
C ARG A 279 -25.82 25.88 25.53
N LYS A 280 -27.06 26.22 25.16
CA LYS A 280 -27.50 27.60 24.96
C LYS A 280 -27.21 28.42 26.21
N LYS A 281 -26.56 29.57 26.05
CA LYS A 281 -26.47 30.60 27.09
C LYS A 281 -27.60 31.59 26.79
N GLU A 282 -28.53 31.75 27.72
CA GLU A 282 -29.51 32.83 27.70
C GLU A 282 -29.03 33.89 28.71
N ASP A 283 -28.99 35.13 28.22
CA ASP A 283 -28.70 36.42 28.87
C ASP A 283 -27.59 36.45 29.96
#